data_AF-A0AAN6TEC8-F1
#
_entry.id   AF-A0AAN6TEC8-F1
#
_cell.length_a   1.000
_cell.length_b   1.000
_cell.length_c   1.000
_cell.angle_alpha   90.00
_cell.angle_beta   90.00
_cell.angle_gamma   90.00
#
_symmetry.space_group_name_H-M   'P 1'
#
loop_
_entity.id
_entity.type
_entity.pdbx_description
1 polymer ?
#
loop_
_entity_poly.entity_id
_entity_poly.type
_entity_poly.pdbx_seq_one_letter_code
_entity_poly.pdbx_strand_id
1 'polypeptide(L)'
;MFGYYQHALRCYAFLSDVSARKGRYTLVALEEDLALEPGWRDDSYLRIKSLLFGSRWWTRGWTLQELIAPSNVQFYNHNWEYLTDKLGPYKEYISHFCGISIGVLGHFSPLSSVCAGQKMFWAAGRSTTQEEDMAYCLLGIFDVNMPLLYGEGRKAFVRLQEHIIAADEDCTLLLTGQPRQSPSDWYSPTCCDESDRNRDSERMSDTRTFWSTMRRLYAVS
;
A
#
# COMPACT_ATOMS: atom_id res chain seq x y z
N MET A 1 -13.93 10.25 2.38
CA MET A 1 -12.92 10.49 3.44
C MET A 1 -11.61 11.02 2.88
N PHE A 2 -11.09 10.46 1.78
CA PHE A 2 -9.86 10.90 1.11
C PHE A 2 -9.63 12.42 1.03
N GLY A 3 -10.64 13.19 0.58
CA GLY A 3 -10.52 14.66 0.49
C GLY A 3 -10.17 15.35 1.82
N TYR A 4 -10.64 14.84 2.96
CA TYR A 4 -10.26 15.39 4.28
C TYR A 4 -8.76 15.27 4.53
N TYR A 5 -8.16 14.15 4.14
CA TYR A 5 -6.72 13.95 4.25
C TYR A 5 -5.96 14.76 3.19
N GLN A 6 -6.46 14.79 1.95
CA GLN A 6 -5.80 15.52 0.85
C GLN A 6 -5.66 17.01 1.12
N HIS A 7 -6.66 17.61 1.78
CA HIS A 7 -6.65 19.04 2.11
C HIS A 7 -6.10 19.33 3.52
N ALA A 8 -5.67 18.31 4.26
CA ALA A 8 -5.06 18.52 5.56
C ALA A 8 -3.66 19.12 5.41
N LEU A 9 -3.36 20.16 6.19
CA LEU A 9 -2.01 20.73 6.25
C LEU A 9 -1.00 19.70 6.79
N ARG A 10 -1.44 18.87 7.73
CA ARG A 10 -0.65 17.83 8.36
C ARG A 10 -1.56 16.70 8.84
N CYS A 11 -1.14 15.47 8.59
CA CYS A 11 -1.76 14.27 9.14
C CYS A 11 -0.84 13.60 10.16
N TYR A 12 -1.43 13.06 11.21
CA TYR A 12 -0.72 12.37 12.28
C TYR A 12 -1.04 10.88 12.20
N ALA A 13 -0.02 10.06 11.97
CA ALA A 13 -0.12 8.60 12.02
C ALA A 13 0.29 8.13 13.41
N PHE A 14 -0.70 7.72 14.21
CA PHE A 14 -0.48 7.22 15.57
C PHE A 14 -0.31 5.70 15.57
N LEU A 15 0.89 5.25 15.92
CA LEU A 15 1.31 3.85 15.97
C LEU A 15 1.14 3.34 17.41
N SER A 16 -0.11 2.99 17.76
CA SER A 16 -0.49 2.60 19.12
C SER A 16 0.24 1.38 19.68
N ASP A 17 0.75 0.52 18.80
CA ASP A 17 1.47 -0.72 19.12
C ASP A 17 2.99 -0.55 19.16
N VAL A 18 3.49 0.66 18.88
CA VAL A 18 4.91 0.98 18.94
C VAL A 18 5.22 1.60 20.30
N SER A 19 5.96 0.87 21.15
CA SER A 19 6.43 1.37 22.43
C SER A 19 7.92 1.63 22.51
N ALA A 20 8.31 2.83 22.93
CA ALA A 20 9.71 3.13 23.22
C ALA A 20 10.25 2.38 24.47
N ARG A 21 9.38 1.81 25.33
CA ARG A 21 9.76 1.26 26.64
C ARG A 21 9.24 -0.17 26.87
N LYS A 22 10.01 -1.16 26.42
CA LYS A 22 10.47 -2.32 27.21
C LYS A 22 11.48 -3.15 26.40
N GLY A 23 12.45 -3.71 27.12
CA GLY A 23 13.71 -4.26 26.60
C GLY A 23 13.61 -5.40 25.58
N ARG A 24 14.76 -5.62 24.91
CA ARG A 24 15.07 -6.66 23.92
C ARG A 24 14.13 -6.70 22.72
N TYR A 25 14.34 -5.76 21.80
CA TYR A 25 14.11 -6.07 20.39
C TYR A 25 15.24 -7.00 19.95
N THR A 26 14.94 -8.28 19.74
CA THR A 26 15.79 -9.13 18.91
C THR A 26 15.84 -8.48 17.54
N LEU A 27 17.00 -7.93 17.20
CA LEU A 27 17.38 -7.71 15.81
C LEU A 27 17.38 -9.09 15.15
N VAL A 28 16.23 -9.58 14.71
CA VAL A 28 16.20 -10.47 13.56
C VAL A 28 16.42 -9.52 12.39
N ALA A 29 17.68 -9.12 12.22
CA ALA A 29 18.13 -8.61 10.94
C ALA A 29 17.75 -9.71 9.95
N LEU A 30 16.83 -9.42 9.04
CA LEU A 30 16.71 -10.22 7.84
C LEU A 30 18.07 -10.10 7.17
N GLU A 31 18.84 -11.19 7.27
CA GLU A 31 20.16 -11.36 6.69
C GLU A 31 19.99 -11.41 5.18
N GLU A 32 19.85 -10.27 4.51
CA GLU A 32 20.04 -10.22 3.05
C GLU A 32 20.52 -8.88 2.46
N ASP A 33 20.57 -7.78 3.23
CA ASP A 33 21.15 -6.51 2.75
C ASP A 33 22.59 -6.28 3.27
N LEU A 34 23.49 -7.21 2.97
CA LEU A 34 24.94 -7.07 3.16
C LEU A 34 25.58 -6.44 1.91
N ALA A 35 25.52 -5.11 1.74
CA ALA A 35 26.48 -4.34 0.89
C ALA A 35 26.33 -2.81 0.95
N LEU A 36 26.20 -2.19 2.14
CA LEU A 36 26.32 -0.73 2.25
C LEU A 36 27.39 -0.35 3.28
N GLU A 37 28.32 0.50 2.84
CA GLU A 37 29.59 0.85 3.48
C GLU A 37 29.48 1.28 4.97
N PRO A 38 30.52 1.03 5.80
CA PRO A 38 30.44 1.03 7.26
C PRO A 38 30.41 2.43 7.92
N GLY A 39 30.06 3.49 7.19
CA GLY A 39 30.39 4.86 7.58
C GLY A 39 29.45 5.53 8.60
N TRP A 40 28.18 5.13 8.69
CA TRP A 40 27.17 5.84 9.50
C TRP A 40 26.03 4.90 9.95
N ARG A 41 26.34 3.83 10.70
CA ARG A 41 25.30 3.09 11.44
C ARG A 41 24.98 3.84 12.72
N ASP A 42 24.01 4.74 12.68
CA ASP A 42 23.37 5.25 13.89
C ASP A 42 22.39 4.17 14.38
N ASP A 43 22.67 3.56 15.54
CA ASP A 43 21.80 2.57 16.20
C ASP A 43 20.35 3.09 16.34
N SER A 44 20.18 4.41 16.44
CA SER A 44 18.88 5.07 16.47
C SER A 44 18.09 4.88 15.18
N TYR A 45 18.77 4.92 14.03
CA TYR A 45 18.14 4.78 12.71
C TYR A 45 17.50 3.39 12.55
N LEU A 46 18.30 2.35 12.81
CA LEU A 46 17.87 0.95 12.69
C LEU A 46 16.75 0.62 13.68
N ARG A 47 16.82 1.17 14.90
CA ARG A 47 15.77 0.99 15.91
C ARG A 47 14.44 1.58 15.46
N ILE A 48 14.43 2.84 15.00
CA ILE A 48 13.20 3.49 14.54
C ILE A 48 12.66 2.78 13.29
N LYS A 49 13.52 2.37 12.35
CA LYS A 49 13.12 1.56 11.19
C LYS A 49 12.36 0.30 11.65
N SER A 50 12.96 -0.48 12.54
CA SER A 50 12.34 -1.72 13.05
C SER A 50 10.99 -1.45 13.73
N LEU A 51 10.92 -0.42 14.58
CA LEU A 51 9.69 -0.03 15.27
C LEU A 51 8.59 0.44 14.31
N LEU A 52 8.95 1.26 13.33
CA LEU A 52 8.02 1.83 12.36
C LEU A 52 7.36 0.73 11.53
N PHE A 53 8.17 -0.13 10.90
CA PHE A 53 7.67 -1.16 9.97
C PHE A 53 7.16 -2.42 10.66
N GLY A 54 7.42 -2.58 11.97
CA GLY A 54 6.79 -3.61 12.80
C GLY A 54 5.35 -3.28 13.21
N SER A 55 4.88 -2.05 12.97
CA SER A 55 3.53 -1.64 13.38
C SER A 55 2.42 -2.23 12.51
N ARG A 56 1.32 -2.64 13.15
CA ARG A 56 0.04 -2.99 12.51
C ARG A 56 -0.56 -1.86 11.67
N TRP A 57 -0.10 -0.62 11.82
CA TRP A 57 -0.64 0.50 11.04
C TRP A 57 -0.53 0.24 9.53
N TRP A 58 0.54 -0.45 9.09
CA TRP A 58 0.75 -0.77 7.67
C TRP A 58 -0.19 -1.84 7.11
N THR A 59 -0.82 -2.65 7.97
CA THR A 59 -1.71 -3.76 7.54
C THR A 59 -3.19 -3.40 7.60
N ARG A 60 -3.54 -2.18 8.04
CA ARG A 60 -4.93 -1.70 8.08
C ARG A 60 -5.35 -1.16 6.71
N GLY A 61 -6.59 -1.42 6.29
CA GLY A 61 -7.11 -0.93 4.99
C GLY A 61 -7.07 0.60 4.85
N TRP A 62 -7.70 1.30 5.80
CA TRP A 62 -7.86 2.77 5.77
C TRP A 62 -6.56 3.56 5.79
N THR A 63 -5.51 3.03 6.41
CA THR A 63 -4.24 3.74 6.55
C THR A 63 -3.51 3.92 5.21
N LEU A 64 -3.96 3.24 4.14
CA LEU A 64 -3.46 3.50 2.79
C LEU A 64 -3.88 4.90 2.30
N GLN A 65 -5.14 5.28 2.53
CA GLN A 65 -5.60 6.64 2.23
C GLN A 65 -4.89 7.66 3.11
N GLU A 66 -4.72 7.35 4.39
CA GLU A 66 -4.00 8.21 5.34
C GLU A 66 -2.53 8.44 4.94
N LEU A 67 -1.92 7.50 4.21
CA LEU A 67 -0.56 7.63 3.69
C LEU A 67 -0.48 8.45 2.40
N ILE A 68 -1.34 8.12 1.44
CA ILE A 68 -1.27 8.63 0.06
C ILE A 68 -1.90 10.02 -0.06
N ALA A 69 -3.09 10.21 0.52
CA ALA A 69 -3.89 11.41 0.31
C ALA A 69 -3.21 12.70 0.81
N PRO A 70 -2.68 12.80 2.03
CA PRO A 70 -2.08 14.05 2.52
C PRO A 70 -0.66 14.24 1.99
N SER A 71 -0.21 15.47 1.79
CA SER A 71 1.18 15.75 1.40
C SER A 71 2.17 15.53 2.55
N ASN A 72 1.74 15.78 3.79
CA ASN A 72 2.55 15.66 5.00
C ASN A 72 1.91 14.68 6.01
N VAL A 73 2.62 13.59 6.32
CA VAL A 73 2.27 12.66 7.39
C VAL A 73 3.43 12.57 8.37
N GLN A 74 3.12 12.70 9.65
CA GLN A 74 4.07 12.54 10.75
C GLN A 74 3.72 11.30 11.56
N PHE A 75 4.70 10.44 11.80
CA PHE A 75 4.54 9.20 12.55
C PHE A 75 4.91 9.41 14.02
N TYR A 76 4.00 8.97 14.89
CA TYR A 76 4.14 9.06 16.33
C TYR A 76 3.94 7.68 16.96
N ASN A 77 4.67 7.39 18.02
CA ASN A 77 4.50 6.14 18.77
C ASN A 77 3.35 6.24 19.80
N HIS A 78 3.10 5.18 20.57
CA HIS A 78 2.04 5.13 21.59
C HIS A 78 2.12 6.24 22.67
N ASN A 79 3.32 6.79 22.91
CA ASN A 79 3.57 7.85 23.88
C ASN A 79 3.47 9.25 23.26
N TRP A 80 3.03 9.37 22.01
CA TRP A 80 3.07 10.60 21.23
C TRP A 80 4.49 11.16 21.04
N GLU A 81 5.50 10.29 21.04
CA GLU A 81 6.86 10.67 20.66
C GLU A 81 6.99 10.59 19.14
N TYR A 82 7.49 11.67 18.54
CA TYR A 82 7.74 11.76 17.10
C TYR A 82 8.81 10.75 16.67
N LEU A 83 8.53 10.03 15.57
CA LEU A 83 9.46 9.05 14.98
C LEU A 83 10.08 9.59 13.68
N THR A 84 9.24 9.97 12.72
CA THR A 84 9.67 10.46 11.39
C THR A 84 8.50 11.08 10.64
N ASP A 85 8.80 11.81 9.57
CA ASP A 85 7.86 12.21 8.53
C ASP A 85 7.84 11.20 7.36
N LYS A 86 6.75 11.18 6.58
CA LYS A 86 6.61 10.36 5.36
C LYS A 86 7.71 10.57 4.34
N LEU A 87 8.15 11.81 4.16
CA LEU A 87 9.24 12.19 3.25
C LEU A 87 10.56 12.45 3.99
N GLY A 88 10.68 11.97 5.23
CA GLY A 88 11.87 12.09 6.06
C GLY A 88 12.95 11.05 5.72
N PRO A 89 13.85 10.74 6.68
CA PRO A 89 14.99 9.84 6.48
C PRO A 89 14.67 8.38 6.11
N TYR A 90 13.40 7.97 6.20
CA TYR A 90 12.94 6.60 5.91
C TYR A 90 12.10 6.52 4.63
N LYS A 91 12.00 7.59 3.83
CA LYS A 91 11.12 7.64 2.65
C LYS A 91 11.42 6.54 1.63
N GLU A 92 12.70 6.19 1.43
CA GLU A 92 13.11 5.09 0.55
C GLU A 92 12.57 3.75 1.06
N TYR A 93 12.66 3.52 2.37
CA TYR A 93 12.09 2.32 3.00
C TYR A 93 10.56 2.31 2.96
N ILE A 94 9.89 3.45 3.20
CA ILE A 94 8.43 3.54 3.09
C ILE A 94 7.99 3.23 1.65
N SER A 95 8.71 3.78 0.67
CA SER A 95 8.45 3.58 -0.74
C SER A 95 8.58 2.11 -1.15
N HIS A 96 9.70 1.48 -0.79
CA HIS A 96 9.94 0.06 -1.03
C HIS A 96 8.92 -0.84 -0.32
N PHE A 97 8.70 -0.61 0.98
CA PHE A 97 7.81 -1.43 1.81
C PHE A 97 6.36 -1.42 1.32
N CYS A 98 5.88 -0.27 0.82
CA CYS A 98 4.51 -0.16 0.32
C CYS A 98 4.37 -0.44 -1.19
N GLY A 99 5.49 -0.49 -1.93
CA GLY A 99 5.50 -0.48 -3.39
C GLY A 99 4.91 0.80 -4.01
N ILE A 100 5.00 1.93 -3.29
CA ILE A 100 4.50 3.24 -3.74
C ILE A 100 5.71 4.10 -4.04
N SER A 101 5.83 4.66 -5.25
CA SER A 101 6.97 5.50 -5.60
C SER A 101 7.04 6.76 -4.71
N ILE A 102 8.25 7.26 -4.47
CA ILE A 102 8.46 8.53 -3.76
C ILE A 102 7.73 9.68 -4.50
N GLY A 103 7.63 9.60 -5.83
CA GLY A 103 6.87 10.54 -6.65
C GLY A 103 5.40 10.63 -6.24
N VAL A 104 4.74 9.48 -6.06
CA VAL A 104 3.34 9.43 -5.59
C VAL A 104 3.25 9.84 -4.12
N LEU A 105 4.14 9.34 -3.24
CA LEU A 105 4.14 9.71 -1.82
C LEU A 105 4.35 11.22 -1.60
N GLY A 106 5.17 11.85 -2.44
CA GLY A 106 5.49 13.27 -2.40
C GLY A 106 4.60 14.16 -3.26
N HIS A 107 3.60 13.59 -3.94
CA HIS A 107 2.70 14.31 -4.86
C HIS A 107 3.40 14.97 -6.06
N PHE A 108 4.60 14.50 -6.41
CA PHE A 108 5.28 14.89 -7.65
C PHE A 108 4.70 14.16 -8.88
N SER A 109 4.06 13.00 -8.66
CA SER A 109 3.35 12.24 -9.67
C SER A 109 1.87 12.15 -9.26
N PRO A 110 0.93 12.51 -10.15
CA PRO A 110 -0.49 12.47 -9.82
C PRO A 110 -0.97 11.02 -9.66
N LEU A 111 -1.92 10.79 -8.75
CA LEU A 111 -2.48 9.44 -8.54
C LEU A 111 -3.22 8.90 -9.77
N SER A 112 -3.71 9.78 -10.65
CA SER A 112 -4.34 9.42 -11.93
C SER A 112 -3.36 8.82 -12.94
N SER A 113 -2.04 9.04 -12.82
CA SER A 113 -1.06 8.43 -13.72
C SER A 113 -0.69 7.00 -13.33
N VAL A 114 -1.26 6.47 -12.24
CA VAL A 114 -1.00 5.12 -11.75
C VAL A 114 -2.14 4.20 -12.16
N CYS A 115 -1.80 3.08 -12.77
CA CYS A 115 -2.74 2.07 -13.24
C CYS A 115 -3.55 1.43 -12.09
N ALA A 116 -4.74 0.93 -12.41
CA ALA A 116 -5.64 0.33 -11.44
C ALA A 116 -5.01 -0.89 -10.74
N GLY A 117 -4.27 -1.73 -11.48
CA GLY A 117 -3.56 -2.88 -10.93
C GLY A 117 -2.53 -2.51 -9.87
N GLN A 118 -1.76 -1.44 -10.07
CA GLN A 118 -0.76 -0.98 -9.09
C GLN A 118 -1.43 -0.41 -7.82
N LYS A 119 -2.56 0.31 -7.97
CA LYS A 119 -3.35 0.76 -6.81
C LYS A 119 -3.89 -0.43 -6.01
N MET A 120 -4.33 -1.49 -6.68
CA MET A 120 -4.75 -2.74 -6.03
C MET A 120 -3.59 -3.46 -5.35
N PHE A 121 -2.39 -3.43 -5.94
CA PHE A 121 -1.18 -3.97 -5.33
C PHE A 121 -0.91 -3.33 -3.95
N TRP A 122 -1.03 -2.00 -3.83
CA TRP A 122 -0.82 -1.30 -2.56
C TRP A 122 -1.81 -1.74 -1.45
N ALA A 123 -2.97 -2.27 -1.85
CA ALA A 123 -4.00 -2.78 -0.96
C ALA A 123 -3.79 -4.26 -0.55
N ALA A 124 -2.97 -5.03 -1.26
CA ALA A 124 -2.88 -6.49 -1.11
C ALA A 124 -2.36 -6.99 0.25
N GLY A 125 -1.51 -6.19 0.89
CA GLY A 125 -1.01 -6.44 2.24
C GLY A 125 -1.95 -6.01 3.36
N ARG A 126 -3.12 -5.45 3.04
CA ARG A 126 -4.00 -4.79 4.01
C ARG A 126 -5.25 -5.60 4.31
N SER A 127 -5.85 -5.32 5.47
CA SER A 127 -7.03 -5.99 6.01
C SER A 127 -7.94 -5.02 6.75
N THR A 128 -9.23 -5.35 6.76
CA THR A 128 -10.29 -4.67 7.50
C THR A 128 -11.07 -5.67 8.34
N THR A 129 -11.82 -5.17 9.32
CA THR A 129 -12.64 -6.00 10.19
C THR A 129 -13.92 -6.46 9.49
N GLN A 130 -14.59 -5.56 8.78
CA GLN A 130 -15.74 -5.89 7.93
C GLN A 130 -15.27 -6.16 6.50
N GLU A 131 -15.88 -7.14 5.82
CA GLU A 131 -15.48 -7.51 4.45
C GLU A 131 -15.72 -6.36 3.47
N GLU A 132 -16.83 -5.62 3.63
CA GLU A 132 -17.18 -4.47 2.80
C GLU A 132 -16.22 -3.27 2.95
N ASP A 133 -15.60 -3.12 4.12
CA ASP A 133 -14.67 -2.01 4.38
C ASP A 133 -13.43 -2.09 3.49
N MET A 134 -13.08 -3.27 2.96
CA MET A 134 -11.97 -3.38 1.98
C MET A 134 -12.27 -2.61 0.70
N ALA A 135 -13.52 -2.55 0.27
CA ALA A 135 -13.91 -1.75 -0.89
C ALA A 135 -13.94 -0.26 -0.51
N TYR A 136 -14.55 0.05 0.64
CA TYR A 136 -14.76 1.43 1.05
C TYR A 136 -13.46 2.17 1.38
N CYS A 137 -12.45 1.46 1.90
CA CYS A 137 -11.14 2.02 2.13
C CYS A 137 -10.33 2.26 0.85
N LEU A 138 -10.85 1.93 -0.34
CA LEU A 138 -10.20 2.18 -1.62
C LEU A 138 -10.90 3.24 -2.48
N LEU A 139 -12.14 3.63 -2.15
CA LEU A 139 -12.95 4.58 -2.93
C LEU A 139 -12.19 5.84 -3.31
N GLY A 140 -11.49 6.45 -2.35
CA GLY A 140 -10.75 7.69 -2.60
C GLY A 140 -9.50 7.51 -3.45
N ILE A 141 -8.89 6.32 -3.45
CA ILE A 141 -7.69 6.04 -4.24
C ILE A 141 -8.04 5.85 -5.72
N PHE A 142 -9.23 5.29 -5.98
CA PHE A 142 -9.78 5.09 -7.31
C PHE A 142 -10.70 6.22 -7.78
N ASP A 143 -10.92 7.24 -6.94
CA ASP A 143 -11.87 8.33 -7.21
C ASP A 143 -13.30 7.82 -7.55
N VAL A 144 -13.73 6.76 -6.87
CA VAL A 144 -15.04 6.13 -7.07
C VAL A 144 -16.04 6.69 -6.07
N ASN A 145 -17.22 7.05 -6.57
CA ASN A 145 -18.36 7.41 -5.75
C ASN A 145 -19.45 6.33 -5.83
N MET A 146 -19.66 5.59 -4.74
CA MET A 146 -20.71 4.57 -4.62
C MET A 146 -21.30 4.55 -3.20
N PRO A 147 -22.59 4.22 -3.02
CA PRO A 147 -23.21 4.13 -1.69
C PRO A 147 -22.57 3.07 -0.78
N LEU A 148 -22.40 3.43 0.50
CA LEU A 148 -21.97 2.53 1.58
C LEU A 148 -23.18 1.71 2.07
N LEU A 149 -23.19 0.41 1.78
CA LEU A 149 -24.23 -0.54 2.13
C LEU A 149 -23.68 -1.59 3.09
N TYR A 150 -23.69 -1.29 4.39
CA TYR A 150 -23.26 -2.25 5.41
C TYR A 150 -24.15 -3.51 5.42
N GLY A 151 -23.50 -4.67 5.52
CA GLY A 151 -24.14 -5.98 5.41
C GLY A 151 -24.12 -6.59 4.00
N GLU A 152 -23.57 -5.91 2.99
CA GLU A 152 -23.39 -6.49 1.65
C GLU A 152 -22.17 -7.42 1.53
N GLY A 153 -21.23 -7.34 2.50
CA GLY A 153 -20.00 -8.13 2.55
C GLY A 153 -19.17 -7.97 1.28
N ARG A 154 -18.73 -9.09 0.69
CA ARG A 154 -17.88 -9.09 -0.53
C ARG A 154 -18.49 -8.43 -1.75
N LYS A 155 -19.81 -8.28 -1.81
CA LYS A 155 -20.50 -7.60 -2.93
C LYS A 155 -20.05 -6.15 -3.06
N ALA A 156 -19.64 -5.50 -1.98
CA ALA A 156 -19.07 -4.16 -1.99
C ALA A 156 -17.83 -4.09 -2.91
N PHE A 157 -16.97 -5.11 -2.84
CA PHE A 157 -15.73 -5.15 -3.63
C PHE A 157 -16.01 -5.41 -5.11
N VAL A 158 -16.99 -6.25 -5.43
CA VAL A 158 -17.43 -6.47 -6.81
C VAL A 158 -17.95 -5.16 -7.41
N ARG A 159 -18.82 -4.44 -6.69
CA ARG A 159 -19.31 -3.13 -7.11
C ARG A 159 -18.18 -2.12 -7.33
N LEU A 160 -17.17 -2.11 -6.45
CA LEU A 160 -15.98 -1.28 -6.64
C LEU A 160 -15.28 -1.61 -7.96
N GLN A 161 -15.05 -2.89 -8.25
CA GLN A 161 -14.42 -3.31 -9.51
C GLN A 161 -15.25 -2.90 -10.74
N GLU A 162 -16.57 -3.07 -10.68
CA GLU A 162 -17.49 -2.61 -11.74
C GLU A 162 -17.36 -1.10 -11.98
N HIS A 163 -17.30 -0.29 -10.91
CA HIS A 163 -17.09 1.15 -11.02
C HIS A 163 -15.72 1.52 -11.59
N ILE A 164 -14.66 0.80 -11.22
CA ILE A 164 -13.31 1.04 -11.76
C ILE A 164 -13.28 0.73 -13.26
N ILE A 165 -13.80 -0.42 -13.68
CA ILE A 165 -13.84 -0.83 -15.09
C ILE A 165 -14.74 0.09 -15.92
N ALA A 166 -15.81 0.61 -15.34
CA ALA A 166 -16.70 1.54 -16.03
C ALA A 166 -16.07 2.94 -16.19
N ALA A 167 -15.21 3.35 -15.26
CA ALA A 167 -14.57 4.67 -15.27
C ALA A 167 -13.22 4.68 -16.01
N ASP A 168 -12.52 3.55 -16.02
CA ASP A 168 -11.16 3.40 -16.54
C ASP A 168 -11.12 2.25 -17.55
N GLU A 169 -10.62 2.51 -18.76
CA GLU A 169 -10.37 1.48 -19.79
C GLU A 169 -9.13 0.63 -19.45
N ASP A 170 -8.46 0.91 -18.33
CA ASP A 170 -7.32 0.18 -17.83
C ASP A 170 -7.67 -1.26 -17.38
N CYS A 171 -7.45 -2.20 -18.29
CA CYS A 171 -7.59 -3.63 -18.05
C CYS A 171 -6.55 -4.21 -17.07
N THR A 172 -5.60 -3.44 -16.52
CA THR A 172 -4.61 -3.97 -15.56
C THR A 172 -5.23 -4.54 -14.30
N LEU A 173 -6.45 -4.10 -13.95
CA LEU A 173 -7.25 -4.69 -12.86
C LEU A 173 -7.55 -6.18 -13.08
N LEU A 174 -7.65 -6.60 -14.34
CA LEU A 174 -8.01 -7.96 -14.76
C LEU A 174 -6.79 -8.84 -15.05
N LEU A 175 -5.59 -8.27 -15.06
CA LEU A 175 -4.37 -9.03 -15.34
C LEU A 175 -4.02 -9.94 -14.17
N THR A 176 -4.25 -11.24 -14.35
CA THR A 176 -3.66 -12.29 -13.53
C THR A 176 -2.44 -12.86 -14.26
N GLY A 177 -1.27 -12.22 -14.13
CA GLY A 177 -0.04 -12.60 -14.85
C GLY A 177 1.05 -13.12 -13.92
N GLN A 178 1.87 -14.07 -14.39
CA GLN A 178 2.94 -14.75 -13.63
C GLN A 178 3.88 -13.80 -12.85
N PRO A 179 4.46 -14.26 -11.70
CA PRO A 179 5.26 -13.41 -10.83
C PRO A 179 6.44 -12.78 -11.59
N ARG A 180 6.58 -11.45 -11.47
CA ARG A 180 7.68 -10.70 -12.08
C ARG A 180 8.99 -11.07 -11.39
N GLN A 181 10.02 -11.40 -12.16
CA GLN A 181 11.25 -12.04 -11.64
C GLN A 181 12.34 -11.06 -11.18
N SER A 182 12.21 -9.73 -11.40
CA SER A 182 13.25 -8.77 -11.01
C SER A 182 12.74 -7.42 -10.45
N PRO A 183 13.49 -6.75 -9.53
CA PRO A 183 13.13 -5.43 -8.96
C PRO A 183 13.14 -4.27 -9.95
N SER A 184 13.93 -4.34 -11.03
CA SER A 184 13.96 -3.34 -12.11
C SER A 184 12.66 -3.27 -12.90
N ASP A 185 11.87 -4.35 -12.91
CA ASP A 185 10.61 -4.45 -13.65
C ASP A 185 9.44 -3.78 -12.91
N TRP A 186 9.66 -3.23 -11.70
CA TRP A 186 8.61 -2.60 -10.89
C TRP A 186 8.37 -1.14 -11.27
N TYR A 187 9.30 -0.52 -12.00
CA TYR A 187 9.21 0.88 -12.43
C TYR A 187 8.66 1.07 -13.85
N SER A 188 8.42 -0.02 -14.59
CA SER A 188 7.89 0.03 -15.97
C SER A 188 6.55 -0.68 -16.05
N PRO A 189 5.42 0.04 -15.93
CA PRO A 189 4.15 -0.46 -16.39
C PRO A 189 4.12 -0.25 -17.90
N THR A 190 4.61 -1.21 -18.69
CA THR A 190 4.05 -1.34 -20.04
C THR A 190 2.64 -1.88 -19.83
N CYS A 191 1.66 -0.99 -19.99
CA CYS A 191 0.29 -1.39 -20.28
C CYS A 191 0.37 -2.44 -21.39
N CYS A 192 -0.36 -3.54 -21.21
CA CYS A 192 -0.28 -4.71 -22.07
C CYS A 192 -0.21 -4.35 -23.55
N ASP A 193 0.79 -4.89 -24.24
CA ASP A 193 0.72 -5.03 -25.69
C ASP A 193 -0.60 -5.75 -26.04
N GLU A 194 -1.27 -5.24 -27.06
CA GLU A 194 -2.63 -5.59 -27.49
C GLU A 194 -2.85 -7.07 -27.89
N SER A 195 -1.83 -7.92 -27.78
CA SER A 195 -1.80 -9.29 -28.30
C SER A 195 -2.42 -10.35 -27.39
N ASP A 196 -2.59 -10.11 -26.09
CA ASP A 196 -3.06 -11.14 -25.12
C ASP A 196 -4.54 -10.98 -24.71
N ARG A 197 -5.41 -10.61 -25.66
CA ARG A 197 -6.85 -10.39 -25.43
C ARG A 197 -7.71 -11.66 -25.26
N ASN A 198 -7.16 -12.85 -25.46
CA ASN A 198 -7.97 -14.08 -25.50
C ASN A 198 -7.36 -15.17 -24.62
N ARG A 199 -7.77 -15.28 -23.34
CA ARG A 199 -7.92 -16.60 -22.70
C ARG A 199 -8.67 -16.68 -21.37
N ASP A 200 -8.70 -15.66 -20.51
CA ASP A 200 -9.03 -15.93 -19.10
C ASP A 200 -10.23 -15.15 -18.56
N SER A 201 -11.43 -15.46 -19.08
CA SER A 201 -12.71 -14.87 -18.61
C SER A 201 -13.40 -15.66 -17.48
N GLU A 202 -12.94 -16.87 -17.12
CA GLU A 202 -13.80 -17.82 -16.37
C GLU A 202 -13.36 -18.18 -14.93
N ARG A 203 -12.47 -17.42 -14.28
CA ARG A 203 -11.97 -17.81 -12.93
C ARG A 203 -12.06 -16.78 -11.82
N MET A 204 -12.81 -15.69 -12.02
CA MET A 204 -12.77 -14.51 -11.14
C MET A 204 -13.83 -14.46 -10.04
N SER A 205 -14.33 -15.61 -9.55
CA SER A 205 -15.35 -15.65 -8.49
C SER A 205 -14.80 -15.78 -7.06
N ASP A 206 -13.49 -16.00 -6.88
CA ASP A 206 -12.92 -16.22 -5.54
C ASP A 206 -11.86 -15.17 -5.16
N THR A 207 -12.28 -14.22 -4.31
CA THR A 207 -11.46 -13.15 -3.73
C THR A 207 -10.29 -13.68 -2.88
N ARG A 208 -10.36 -14.90 -2.33
CA ARG A 208 -9.21 -15.49 -1.61
C ARG A 208 -8.09 -15.85 -2.57
N THR A 209 -8.43 -16.34 -3.75
CA THR A 209 -7.48 -16.61 -4.84
C THR A 209 -6.94 -15.30 -5.37
N PHE A 210 -7.76 -14.24 -5.50
CA PHE A 210 -7.28 -12.91 -5.90
C PHE A 210 -6.24 -12.34 -4.95
N TRP A 211 -6.49 -12.28 -3.64
CA TRP A 211 -5.51 -11.72 -2.69
C TRP A 211 -4.29 -12.62 -2.48
N SER A 212 -4.46 -13.95 -2.51
CA SER A 212 -3.30 -14.86 -2.43
C SER A 212 -2.48 -14.85 -3.71
N THR A 213 -3.10 -14.68 -4.88
CA THR A 213 -2.43 -14.48 -6.17
C THR A 213 -1.75 -13.12 -6.20
N MET A 214 -2.43 -12.04 -5.82
CA MET A 214 -1.86 -10.69 -5.70
C MET A 214 -0.78 -10.59 -4.61
N ARG A 215 -0.75 -11.47 -3.60
CA ARG A 215 0.41 -11.61 -2.71
C ARG A 215 1.51 -12.46 -3.33
N ARG A 216 1.20 -13.53 -4.07
CA ARG A 216 2.21 -14.42 -4.69
C ARG A 216 2.88 -13.83 -5.93
N LEU A 217 2.18 -13.01 -6.70
CA LEU A 217 2.68 -12.41 -7.93
C LEU A 217 3.67 -11.26 -7.68
N TYR A 218 3.76 -10.81 -6.43
CA TYR A 218 4.03 -9.41 -6.11
C TYR A 218 4.63 -9.20 -4.70
N ALA A 219 4.69 -10.23 -3.85
CA ALA A 219 5.46 -10.18 -2.61
C ALA A 219 6.94 -10.41 -2.93
N VAL A 220 7.75 -9.44 -2.49
CA VAL A 220 9.19 -9.54 -2.34
C VAL A 220 9.44 -10.43 -1.13
N SER A 221 10.18 -11.52 -1.33
CA SER A 221 10.77 -12.31 -0.23
C SER A 221 11.68 -11.42 0.62
#